data_AF-A0A7C6GZU3-F1
#
_entry.id   AF-A0A7C6GZU3-F1
#
_cell.length_a   1.000
_cell.length_b   1.000
_cell.length_c   1.000
_cell.angle_alpha   90.00
_cell.angle_beta   90.00
_cell.angle_gamma   90.00
#
_symmetry.space_group_name_H-M   'P 1'
#
loop_
_entity.id
_entity.type
_entity.pdbx_description
1 polymer ?
#
loop_
_entity_poly.entity_id
_entity_poly.type
_entity_poly.pdbx_seq_one_letter_code
_entity_poly.pdbx_strand_id
1 'polypeptide(L)'
;MPHLTDDDRKIISNMLSHKAKCCEIANRIGCDPTTISKEIKKNRIISKEARTKGNKILCKLLDRFPFVCLDCPKKYTTCVLTQLKYDAGVAQKKYEFRLHETRKGINLTKEEYDSLNHQLKEGLLNKRSVYEIVKTSKIDVSVP
;
A
#
# COMPACT_ATOMS: atom_id res chain seq x y z
N MET A 1 3.90 9.91 11.36
CA MET A 1 3.46 8.59 11.89
C MET A 1 4.69 7.89 12.41
N PRO A 2 4.63 7.28 13.60
CA PRO A 2 5.71 6.43 14.10
C PRO A 2 6.03 5.33 13.09
N HIS A 3 7.31 5.08 12.86
CA HIS A 3 7.75 3.95 12.06
C HIS A 3 7.66 2.69 12.91
N LEU A 4 6.65 1.85 12.67
CA LEU A 4 6.63 0.52 13.26
C LEU A 4 7.80 -0.29 12.71
N THR A 5 8.48 -1.00 13.59
CA THR A 5 9.55 -1.96 13.25
C THR A 5 8.95 -3.28 12.76
N ASP A 6 9.79 -4.17 12.23
CA ASP A 6 9.36 -5.53 11.85
C ASP A 6 8.84 -6.31 13.07
N ASP A 7 9.50 -6.16 14.23
CA ASP A 7 9.09 -6.82 15.46
C ASP A 7 7.77 -6.29 16.01
N ASP A 8 7.52 -4.97 15.90
CA ASP A 8 6.20 -4.40 16.24
C ASP A 8 5.09 -5.04 15.41
N ARG A 9 5.34 -5.26 14.11
CA ARG A 9 4.36 -5.91 13.22
C ARG A 9 4.13 -7.38 13.59
N LYS A 10 5.18 -8.10 14.00
CA LYS A 10 5.06 -9.46 14.53
C LYS A 10 4.21 -9.48 15.82
N ILE A 11 4.45 -8.54 16.73
CA ILE A 11 3.64 -8.36 17.95
C ILE A 11 2.17 -8.15 17.59
N ILE A 12 1.86 -7.25 16.64
CA ILE A 12 0.49 -7.04 16.16
C ILE A 12 -0.14 -8.35 15.68
N SER A 13 0.56 -9.08 14.79
CA SER A 13 0.05 -10.33 14.22
C SER A 13 -0.22 -11.40 15.28
N ASN A 14 0.68 -11.53 16.25
CA ASN A 14 0.53 -12.46 17.37
C ASN A 14 -0.65 -12.05 18.27
N MET A 15 -0.69 -10.80 18.73
CA MET A 15 -1.74 -10.31 19.64
C MET A 15 -3.13 -10.32 18.99
N LEU A 16 -3.24 -10.06 17.68
CA LEU A 16 -4.48 -10.25 16.94
C LEU A 16 -4.96 -11.71 17.01
N SER A 17 -4.06 -12.68 16.90
CA SER A 17 -4.41 -14.11 17.03
C SER A 17 -4.93 -14.47 18.42
N HIS A 18 -4.55 -13.70 19.45
CA HIS A 18 -5.04 -13.83 20.83
C HIS A 18 -6.22 -12.90 21.17
N LYS A 19 -6.89 -12.30 20.17
CA LYS A 19 -8.06 -11.41 20.36
C LYS A 19 -7.78 -10.17 21.22
N ALA A 20 -6.54 -9.71 21.27
CA ALA A 20 -6.20 -8.52 22.03
C ALA A 20 -6.95 -7.28 21.50
N LYS A 21 -7.29 -6.37 22.41
CA LYS A 21 -7.91 -5.09 22.04
C LYS A 21 -6.88 -4.16 21.43
N CYS A 22 -7.34 -3.22 20.60
CA CYS A 22 -6.46 -2.22 19.98
C CYS A 22 -5.57 -1.49 21.00
N CYS A 23 -6.14 -1.10 22.15
CA CYS A 23 -5.40 -0.42 23.21
C CYS A 23 -4.33 -1.30 23.86
N GLU A 24 -4.56 -2.60 24.01
CA GLU A 24 -3.58 -3.53 24.59
C GLU A 24 -2.36 -3.69 23.67
N ILE A 25 -2.63 -3.81 22.36
CA ILE A 25 -1.59 -3.88 21.33
C ILE A 25 -0.79 -2.57 21.31
N ALA A 26 -1.49 -1.44 21.37
CA ALA A 26 -0.89 -0.11 21.38
C ALA A 26 0.00 0.10 22.62
N ASN A 27 -0.47 -0.28 23.81
CA ASN A 27 0.29 -0.22 25.05
C ASN A 27 1.53 -1.12 25.01
N ARG A 28 1.44 -2.31 24.39
CA ARG A 28 2.57 -3.23 24.26
C ARG A 28 3.70 -2.68 23.37
N ILE A 29 3.32 -1.96 22.31
CA ILE A 29 4.26 -1.37 21.34
C ILE A 29 4.71 0.03 21.78
N GLY A 30 3.99 0.68 22.69
CA GLY A 30 4.27 2.05 23.10
C GLY A 30 3.87 3.08 22.03
N CYS A 31 2.80 2.83 21.28
CA CYS A 31 2.30 3.76 20.27
C CYS A 31 0.80 4.08 20.43
N ASP A 32 0.32 5.07 19.68
CA ASP A 32 -1.09 5.48 19.72
C ASP A 32 -2.01 4.40 19.11
N PRO A 33 -3.18 4.07 19.71
CA PRO A 33 -4.12 3.07 19.18
C PRO A 33 -4.62 3.33 17.76
N THR A 34 -4.67 4.59 17.32
CA THR A 34 -5.03 4.89 15.93
C THR A 34 -3.94 4.45 14.96
N THR A 35 -2.67 4.41 15.40
CA THR A 35 -1.54 3.89 14.61
C THR A 35 -1.75 2.40 14.31
N ILE A 36 -2.08 1.60 15.34
CA ILE A 36 -2.38 0.16 15.18
C ILE A 36 -3.59 -0.04 14.25
N SER A 37 -4.67 0.73 14.49
CA SER A 37 -5.87 0.66 13.66
C SER A 37 -5.60 0.97 12.18
N LYS A 38 -4.82 2.02 11.92
CA LYS A 38 -4.43 2.44 10.56
C LYS A 38 -3.51 1.41 9.92
N GLU A 39 -2.53 0.87 10.65
CA GLU A 39 -1.60 -0.15 10.17
C GLU A 39 -2.35 -1.41 9.70
N ILE A 40 -3.22 -1.97 10.54
CA ILE A 40 -3.98 -3.18 10.21
C ILE A 40 -4.90 -2.91 9.01
N LYS A 41 -5.64 -1.80 9.05
CA LYS A 41 -6.55 -1.43 7.95
C LYS A 41 -5.75 -1.26 6.66
N LYS A 42 -4.62 -0.57 6.64
CA LYS A 42 -3.83 -0.32 5.43
C LYS A 42 -3.20 -1.58 4.83
N ASN A 43 -2.73 -2.50 5.69
CA ASN A 43 -1.89 -3.62 5.23
C ASN A 43 -2.61 -4.98 5.20
N ARG A 44 -3.92 -5.05 5.51
CA ARG A 44 -4.73 -6.28 5.35
C ARG A 44 -4.67 -6.85 3.92
N ILE A 45 -4.71 -8.17 3.82
CA ILE A 45 -4.66 -8.93 2.56
C ILE A 45 -5.82 -9.91 2.45
N ILE A 46 -6.17 -10.28 1.23
CA ILE A 46 -7.21 -11.27 0.97
C ILE A 46 -6.63 -12.66 1.23
N SER A 47 -7.27 -13.40 2.13
CA SER A 47 -6.93 -14.80 2.43
C SER A 47 -7.79 -15.79 1.66
N LYS A 48 -9.01 -15.40 1.31
CA LYS A 48 -9.98 -16.20 0.56
C LYS A 48 -10.89 -15.26 -0.20
N GLU A 49 -11.02 -15.47 -1.51
CA GLU A 49 -11.96 -14.71 -2.33
C GLU A 49 -13.40 -15.22 -2.16
N ALA A 50 -14.37 -14.35 -2.41
CA ALA A 50 -15.78 -14.74 -2.39
C ALA A 50 -16.09 -15.76 -3.49
N ARG A 51 -17.03 -16.67 -3.22
CA ARG A 51 -17.42 -17.72 -4.19
C ARG A 51 -18.19 -17.17 -5.40
N THR A 52 -18.93 -16.08 -5.23
CA THR A 52 -19.72 -15.48 -6.31
C THR A 52 -18.83 -14.54 -7.13
N LYS A 53 -18.65 -14.83 -8.43
CA LYS A 53 -17.96 -13.94 -9.37
C LYS A 53 -18.71 -12.61 -9.48
N GLY A 54 -18.02 -11.50 -9.21
CA GLY A 54 -18.50 -10.15 -9.59
C GLY A 54 -18.59 -9.15 -8.45
N ASN A 55 -18.78 -9.57 -7.19
CA ASN A 55 -18.86 -8.64 -6.06
C ASN A 55 -17.87 -9.02 -4.94
N LYS A 56 -16.99 -8.08 -4.57
CA LYS A 56 -16.14 -8.15 -3.38
C LYS A 56 -16.99 -7.95 -2.12
N ILE A 57 -17.90 -8.88 -1.85
CA ILE A 57 -18.80 -8.79 -0.70
C ILE A 57 -17.97 -9.01 0.57
N LEU A 58 -17.81 -7.95 1.34
CA LEU A 58 -17.13 -7.95 2.63
C LEU A 58 -18.11 -8.23 3.77
N CYS A 59 -17.60 -8.81 4.85
CA CYS A 59 -18.36 -9.02 6.07
C CYS A 59 -18.53 -7.69 6.84
N LYS A 60 -19.73 -7.39 7.33
CA LYS A 60 -20.03 -6.22 8.19
C LYS A 60 -19.16 -6.14 9.46
N LEU A 61 -18.66 -7.29 9.94
CA LEU A 61 -17.74 -7.33 11.10
C LEU A 61 -16.40 -6.65 10.81
N LEU A 62 -16.04 -6.47 9.53
CA LEU A 62 -14.82 -5.79 9.11
C LEU A 62 -14.93 -4.27 9.19
N ASP A 63 -16.09 -3.70 9.52
CA ASP A 63 -16.27 -2.25 9.68
C ASP A 63 -15.73 -1.75 11.03
N ARG A 64 -15.54 -2.67 11.99
CA ARG A 64 -14.94 -2.39 13.29
C ARG A 64 -13.59 -3.08 13.45
N PHE A 65 -12.80 -2.58 14.39
CA PHE A 65 -11.56 -3.23 14.79
C PHE A 65 -11.82 -4.72 15.11
N PRO A 66 -11.01 -5.66 14.61
CA PRO A 66 -9.67 -5.49 14.03
C PRO A 66 -9.61 -5.38 12.49
N PHE A 67 -10.74 -5.17 11.79
CA PHE A 67 -10.78 -5.08 10.32
C PHE A 67 -10.27 -6.34 9.57
N VAL A 68 -10.11 -7.46 10.26
CA VAL A 68 -9.64 -8.75 9.72
C VAL A 68 -10.47 -9.92 10.26
N CYS A 69 -10.49 -11.02 9.51
CA CYS A 69 -11.19 -12.25 9.87
C CYS A 69 -10.32 -13.13 10.77
N LEU A 70 -10.56 -13.07 12.09
CA LEU A 70 -9.88 -13.93 13.06
C LEU A 70 -10.76 -15.12 13.44
N ASP A 71 -11.76 -14.87 14.30
CA ASP A 71 -12.54 -15.91 14.99
C ASP A 71 -14.02 -15.94 14.58
N CYS A 72 -14.29 -15.76 13.29
CA CYS A 72 -15.65 -15.99 12.82
C CYS A 72 -15.92 -17.51 12.85
N PRO A 73 -16.98 -17.99 13.54
CA PRO A 73 -17.29 -19.43 13.58
C PRO A 73 -17.59 -19.98 12.18
N LYS A 74 -18.09 -19.12 11.27
CA LYS A 74 -18.36 -19.48 9.88
C LYS A 74 -17.12 -19.46 9.00
N LYS A 75 -15.96 -18.98 9.47
CA LYS A 75 -14.75 -18.72 8.66
C LYS A 75 -14.30 -19.96 7.88
N TYR A 76 -14.16 -21.09 8.56
CA TYR A 76 -13.68 -22.34 7.96
C TYR A 76 -14.82 -23.23 7.43
N THR A 77 -16.04 -23.06 7.95
CA THR A 77 -17.16 -23.94 7.63
C THR A 77 -17.98 -23.46 6.43
N THR A 78 -18.61 -22.29 6.52
CA THR A 78 -19.70 -21.89 5.59
C THR A 78 -19.52 -20.53 4.93
N CYS A 79 -18.57 -19.71 5.39
CA CYS A 79 -18.42 -18.34 4.91
C CYS A 79 -18.13 -18.29 3.40
N VAL A 80 -19.01 -17.61 2.66
CA VAL A 80 -18.94 -17.38 1.20
C VAL A 80 -18.29 -16.05 0.83
N LEU A 81 -18.03 -15.19 1.83
CA LEU A 81 -17.54 -13.82 1.66
C LEU A 81 -16.01 -13.77 1.51
N THR A 82 -15.50 -12.65 0.98
CA THR A 82 -14.05 -12.40 0.92
C THR A 82 -13.50 -12.26 2.34
N GLN A 83 -12.50 -13.08 2.67
CA GLN A 83 -11.85 -13.08 3.99
C GLN A 83 -10.57 -12.28 3.94
N LEU A 84 -10.36 -11.45 4.97
CA LEU A 84 -9.17 -10.62 5.11
C LEU A 84 -8.31 -11.10 6.27
N LYS A 85 -6.99 -11.06 6.13
CA LYS A 85 -6.04 -11.32 7.20
C LYS A 85 -4.98 -10.23 7.28
N TYR A 86 -4.37 -10.08 8.44
CA TYR A 86 -3.15 -9.29 8.62
C TYR A 86 -1.95 -10.23 8.60
N ASP A 87 -0.88 -9.84 7.92
CA ASP A 87 0.37 -10.60 7.85
C ASP A 87 1.53 -9.63 8.04
N ALA A 88 2.34 -9.86 9.07
CA ALA A 88 3.44 -8.97 9.44
C ALA A 88 4.49 -8.86 8.33
N GLY A 89 4.87 -9.99 7.72
CA GLY A 89 5.89 -10.02 6.66
C GLY A 89 5.44 -9.29 5.40
N VAL A 90 4.18 -9.45 5.00
CA VAL A 90 3.63 -8.70 3.87
C VAL A 90 3.52 -7.21 4.20
N ALA A 91 3.15 -6.85 5.43
CA ALA A 91 3.09 -5.46 5.86
C ALA A 91 4.48 -4.80 5.86
N GLN A 92 5.52 -5.50 6.32
CA GLN A 92 6.91 -5.06 6.29
C GLN A 92 7.40 -4.85 4.86
N LYS A 93 7.22 -5.83 3.97
CA LYS A 93 7.58 -5.71 2.54
C LYS A 93 6.89 -4.51 1.87
N LYS A 94 5.60 -4.29 2.15
CA LYS A 94 4.86 -3.11 1.65
C LYS A 94 5.42 -1.80 2.20
N TYR A 95 5.91 -1.79 3.43
CA TYR A 95 6.54 -0.63 4.03
C TYR A 95 7.87 -0.31 3.34
N GLU A 96 8.76 -1.30 3.19
CA GLU A 96 10.05 -1.17 2.50
C GLU A 96 9.89 -0.74 1.04
N PHE A 97 8.95 -1.38 0.33
CA PHE A 97 8.61 -1.00 -1.04
C PHE A 97 8.20 0.47 -1.12
N ARG A 98 7.29 0.93 -0.25
CA ARG A 98 6.89 2.34 -0.23
C ARG A 98 8.06 3.25 0.13
N LEU A 99 8.90 2.86 1.08
CA LEU A 99 10.06 3.64 1.53
C LEU A 99 11.01 3.96 0.37
N HIS A 100 11.14 3.03 -0.57
CA HIS A 100 11.99 3.14 -1.75
C HIS A 100 11.25 3.75 -2.96
N GLU A 101 10.16 3.13 -3.40
CA GLU A 101 9.48 3.51 -4.65
C GLU A 101 8.80 4.87 -4.59
N THR A 102 8.33 5.31 -3.42
CA THR A 102 7.77 6.69 -3.30
C THR A 102 8.83 7.77 -3.31
N ARG A 103 10.11 7.41 -3.12
CA ARG A 103 11.25 8.33 -3.06
C ARG A 103 12.17 8.22 -4.27
N LYS A 104 11.92 7.25 -5.15
CA LYS A 104 12.37 7.34 -6.53
C LYS A 104 11.66 8.54 -7.16
N GLY A 105 12.39 9.63 -7.34
CA GLY A 105 11.96 10.72 -8.20
C GLY A 105 11.90 10.26 -9.66
N ILE A 106 11.82 11.21 -10.59
CA ILE A 106 12.12 10.89 -11.98
C ILE A 106 13.57 10.44 -11.99
N ASN A 107 13.81 9.16 -12.31
CA ASN A 107 15.14 8.56 -12.26
C ASN A 107 15.95 9.05 -13.47
N LEU A 108 16.33 10.34 -13.45
CA LEU A 108 17.20 10.97 -14.42
C LEU A 108 18.50 11.37 -13.73
N THR A 109 19.63 11.15 -14.39
CA THR A 109 20.88 11.81 -14.02
C THR A 109 20.80 13.30 -14.33
N LYS A 110 21.75 14.07 -13.81
CA LYS A 110 21.80 15.52 -14.07
C LYS A 110 21.98 15.79 -15.56
N GLU A 111 22.77 14.97 -16.24
CA GLU A 111 23.05 15.08 -17.67
C GLU A 111 21.80 14.77 -18.50
N GLU A 112 21.06 13.72 -18.13
CA GLU A 112 19.79 13.38 -18.79
C GLU A 112 18.75 14.48 -18.58
N TYR A 113 18.68 15.04 -17.37
CA TYR A 113 17.79 16.17 -17.06
C TYR A 113 18.14 17.39 -17.90
N ASP A 114 19.42 17.77 -17.96
CA ASP A 114 19.89 18.94 -18.70
C ASP A 114 19.66 18.76 -20.21
N SER A 115 19.88 17.55 -20.74
CA SER A 115 19.59 17.20 -22.13
C SER A 115 18.10 17.34 -22.46
N LEU A 116 17.24 16.77 -21.62
CA LEU A 116 15.78 16.88 -21.77
C LEU A 116 15.33 18.35 -21.75
N ASN A 117 15.86 19.14 -20.82
CA ASN A 117 15.50 20.54 -20.64
C ASN A 117 16.00 21.40 -21.81
N HIS A 118 17.18 21.08 -22.37
CA HIS A 118 17.70 21.74 -23.56
C HIS A 118 16.81 21.49 -24.78
N GLN A 119 16.47 20.22 -25.06
CA GLN A 119 15.62 19.85 -26.20
C GLN A 119 14.22 20.50 -26.13
N LEU A 120 13.61 20.54 -24.94
CA LEU A 120 12.34 21.22 -24.74
C LEU A 120 12.45 22.73 -24.98
N LYS A 121 13.50 23.38 -24.44
CA LYS A 121 13.72 24.82 -24.65
C LYS A 121 13.93 25.15 -26.12
N GLU A 122 14.79 24.42 -26.83
CA GLU A 122 15.02 24.63 -28.25
C GLU A 122 13.75 24.41 -29.08
N GLY A 123 13.01 23.32 -28.81
CA GLY A 123 11.78 23.03 -29.53
C GLY A 123 10.72 24.12 -29.34
N LEU A 124 10.56 24.65 -28.12
CA LEU A 124 9.64 25.74 -27.83
C LEU A 124 10.07 27.07 -28.47
N LEU A 125 11.36 27.38 -28.44
CA LEU A 125 11.91 28.56 -29.15
C LEU A 125 11.64 28.47 -30.65
N ASN A 126 11.71 27.27 -31.23
CA ASN A 126 11.36 26.98 -32.62
C ASN A 126 9.84 26.91 -32.88
N LYS A 127 9.00 27.33 -31.92
CA LYS A 127 7.52 27.31 -31.98
C LYS A 127 6.91 25.94 -32.25
N ARG A 128 7.62 24.85 -31.95
CA ARG A 128 7.07 23.49 -32.03
C ARG A 128 6.22 23.21 -30.80
N SER A 129 5.17 22.41 -30.99
CA SER A 129 4.36 21.96 -29.86
C SER A 129 5.12 20.94 -29.01
N VAL A 130 4.83 20.87 -27.71
CA VAL A 130 5.44 19.88 -26.80
C VAL A 130 5.24 18.45 -27.32
N TYR A 131 4.06 18.16 -27.90
CA TYR A 131 3.74 16.87 -28.50
C TYR A 131 4.68 16.52 -29.67
N GLU A 132 4.91 17.47 -30.56
CA GLU A 132 5.81 17.30 -31.71
C GLU A 132 7.27 17.12 -31.25
N ILE A 133 7.72 17.91 -30.27
CA ILE A 133 9.06 17.80 -29.70
C ILE A 133 9.28 16.39 -29.13
N VAL A 134 8.36 15.88 -28.32
CA VAL A 134 8.47 14.54 -27.73
C VAL A 134 8.53 13.45 -28.80
N LYS A 135 7.68 13.56 -29.84
CA LYS A 135 7.61 12.58 -30.93
C LYS A 135 8.86 12.55 -31.79
N THR A 136 9.45 13.71 -32.09
CA THR A 136 10.69 13.81 -32.90
C THR A 136 11.93 13.42 -32.10
N SER A 137 11.98 13.76 -30.82
CA SER A 137 13.17 13.63 -29.98
C SER A 137 13.35 12.24 -29.36
N LYS A 138 12.41 11.31 -29.55
CA LYS A 138 12.38 9.98 -28.89
C LYS A 138 12.62 10.08 -27.37
N ILE A 139 12.08 11.12 -26.74
CA ILE A 139 12.12 11.23 -25.30
C ILE A 139 11.19 10.15 -24.74
N ASP A 140 11.71 9.32 -23.84
CA ASP A 140 10.96 8.24 -23.19
C ASP A 140 10.02 8.83 -22.13
N VAL A 141 8.97 9.52 -22.58
CA VAL A 141 7.90 10.06 -21.75
C VAL A 141 6.58 9.54 -22.26
N SER A 142 5.70 9.17 -21.33
CA SER A 142 4.33 8.79 -21.66
C SER A 142 3.53 10.02 -22.07
N VAL A 143 3.04 10.04 -23.31
CA VAL A 143 2.14 11.06 -23.83
C VAL A 143 0.73 10.47 -23.91
N PRO A 144 -0.33 11.18 -23.46
CA PRO A 144 -1.71 10.72 -23.56
C PRO A 144 -2.21 10.61 -25.00
#